data_AF-A0A7K3WNN5-F1
#
_entry.id   AF-A0A7K3WNN5-F1
#
_cell.length_a   1.000
_cell.length_b   1.000
_cell.length_c   1.000
_cell.angle_alpha   90.00
_cell.angle_beta   90.00
_cell.angle_gamma   90.00
#
_symmetry.space_group_name_H-M   'P 1'
#
loop_
_entity.id
_entity.type
_entity.pdbx_description
1 polymer ?
#
loop_
_entity_poly.entity_id
_entity_poly.type
_entity_poly.pdbx_seq_one_letter_code
_entity_poly.pdbx_strand_id
1 'polypeptide(L)' 'MESTATVEKDYVLGHFLSVFLEQYKDKLVFEGGTCLGKCYIENYRFSEDLDFAALENTFVLSKKILRK' A
#
# COMPACT_ATOMS: atom_id res chain seq x y z
N MET A 1 -20.07 -11.92 -7.19
CA MET A 1 -18.67 -12.36 -7.41
C MET A 1 -17.90 -11.13 -7.84
N GLU A 2 -16.73 -10.86 -7.23
CA GLU A 2 -15.91 -9.74 -7.69
C GLU A 2 -15.47 -9.95 -9.14
N SER A 3 -15.19 -8.85 -9.84
CA SER A 3 -14.70 -8.93 -11.21
C SER A 3 -13.28 -9.51 -11.24
N THR A 4 -12.93 -10.27 -12.29
CA THR A 4 -11.55 -10.78 -12.46
C THR A 4 -10.52 -9.66 -12.37
N ALA A 5 -10.82 -8.50 -12.96
CA ALA A 5 -9.96 -7.33 -12.91
C ALA A 5 -9.75 -6.81 -11.48
N THR A 6 -10.77 -6.86 -10.62
CA THR A 6 -10.66 -6.50 -9.20
C THR A 6 -9.71 -7.44 -8.48
N VAL A 7 -9.87 -8.75 -8.68
CA VAL A 7 -9.03 -9.79 -8.04
C VAL A 7 -7.57 -9.66 -8.48
N GLU A 8 -7.32 -9.46 -9.78
CA GLU A 8 -5.97 -9.27 -10.32
C GLU A 8 -5.30 -8.01 -9.76
N LYS A 9 -6.03 -6.89 -9.71
CA LYS A 9 -5.52 -5.66 -9.10
C LYS A 9 -5.23 -5.84 -7.63
N ASP A 10 -6.11 -6.48 -6.87
CA ASP A 10 -5.91 -6.69 -5.42
C ASP A 10 -4.65 -7.52 -5.15
N TYR A 11 -4.43 -8.55 -5.96
CA TYR A 11 -3.20 -9.35 -5.92
C TYR A 11 -1.96 -8.52 -6.20
N VAL A 12 -1.95 -7.72 -7.27
CA VAL A 12 -0.82 -6.86 -7.64
C VAL A 12 -0.54 -5.81 -6.55
N LEU A 13 -1.59 -5.19 -6.00
CA LEU A 13 -1.47 -4.22 -4.90
C LEU A 13 -0.90 -4.87 -3.64
N GLY A 14 -1.38 -6.07 -3.29
CA GLY A 14 -0.85 -6.83 -2.15
C GLY A 14 0.62 -7.20 -2.32
N HIS A 15 1.01 -7.65 -3.52
CA HIS A 15 2.41 -7.98 -3.83
C HIS A 15 3.32 -6.75 -3.82
N PHE A 16 2.87 -5.64 -4.40
CA PHE A 16 3.62 -4.38 -4.33
C PHE A 16 3.79 -3.93 -2.87
N LEU A 17 2.70 -3.97 -2.09
CA LEU A 17 2.72 -3.57 -0.68
C LEU A 17 3.71 -4.41 0.14
N SER A 18 3.78 -5.72 -0.09
CA SER A 18 4.72 -6.59 0.66
C SER A 18 6.17 -6.20 0.41
N VAL A 19 6.56 -5.95 -0.85
CA VAL A 19 7.93 -5.55 -1.20
C VAL A 19 8.23 -4.11 -0.77
N PHE A 20 7.27 -3.20 -0.93
CA PHE A 20 7.45 -1.79 -0.57
C PHE A 20 7.61 -1.61 0.94
N LEU A 21 6.83 -2.32 1.76
CA LEU A 21 6.94 -2.26 3.21
C LEU A 21 8.28 -2.84 3.70
N GLU A 22 8.81 -3.90 3.09
CA GLU A 22 10.14 -4.40 3.46
C GLU A 22 11.22 -3.33 3.37
N GLN A 23 11.13 -2.45 2.37
CA GLN A 23 12.11 -1.39 2.13
C GLN A 23 11.87 -0.12 2.97
N TYR A 24 10.61 0.18 3.33
CA TYR A 24 10.23 1.48 3.91
C TYR A 24 9.43 1.42 5.22
N LYS A 25 9.20 0.25 5.82
CA LYS A 25 8.44 0.09 7.09
C LYS A 25 8.93 0.96 8.25
N ASP A 26 10.23 1.27 8.30
CA ASP A 26 10.81 2.09 9.37
C ASP A 26 10.70 3.60 9.10
N LYS A 27 10.09 3.99 7.96
CA LYS A 27 9.98 5.39 7.51
C LYS A 27 8.56 5.79 7.14
N LEU A 28 7.74 4.83 6.72
CA LEU A 28 6.38 5.04 6.25
C LEU A 28 5.40 4.15 7.01
N VAL A 29 4.25 4.71 7.38
CA VAL A 29 3.09 3.99 7.92
C VAL A 29 2.05 3.83 6.82
N PHE A 30 1.49 2.63 6.68
CA PHE A 30 0.42 2.35 5.72
C PHE A 30 -0.95 2.75 6.29
N GLU A 31 -1.71 3.55 5.55
CA GLU A 31 -2.95 4.16 6.01
C GLU A 31 -4.05 4.10 4.93
N GLY A 32 -5.18 4.75 5.20
CA GLY A 32 -6.24 4.93 4.22
C GLY A 32 -7.13 3.71 3.97
N GLY A 33 -7.92 3.78 2.90
CA GLY A 33 -9.00 2.81 2.62
C GLY A 33 -8.49 1.40 2.36
N THR A 34 -7.34 1.27 1.69
CA THR A 34 -6.74 -0.03 1.38
C THR A 34 -6.14 -0.68 2.62
N CYS A 35 -5.57 0.11 3.55
CA CYS A 35 -5.11 -0.39 4.85
C CYS A 35 -6.25 -0.95 5.69
N LEU A 36 -7.40 -0.25 5.74
CA LEU A 36 -8.59 -0.76 6.43
C LEU A 36 -9.03 -2.13 5.89
N GLY A 37 -9.11 -2.29 4.57
CA GLY A 37 -9.51 -3.56 3.96
C GLY A 37 -8.48 -4.68 4.09
N LYS A 38 -7.18 -4.39 3.99
CA LYS A 38 -6.13 -5.42 4.05
C LYS A 38 -5.74 -5.83 5.46
N CYS A 39 -5.90 -4.95 6.46
CA CYS A 39 -5.36 -5.16 7.80
C CYS A 39 -6.40 -5.27 8.91
N TYR A 40 -7.63 -4.76 8.71
CA TYR A 40 -8.57 -4.57 9.84
C TYR A 40 -9.99 -5.06 9.61
N ILE A 41 -10.52 -5.00 8.38
CA ILE A 41 -11.94 -5.27 8.10
C ILE A 41 -12.07 -6.31 6.99
N GLU A 42 -12.55 -7.50 7.34
CA GLU A 42 -12.88 -8.54 6.37
C GLU A 42 -14.04 -8.11 5.44
N ASN A 43 -13.99 -8.51 4.17
CA ASN A 43 -15.00 -8.18 3.16
C ASN A 43 -15.26 -6.67 3.00
N TYR A 44 -14.24 -5.84 3.22
CA TYR A 44 -14.30 -4.40 2.97
C TYR A 44 -14.39 -4.09 1.46
N ARG A 45 -14.86 -2.89 1.10
CA ARG A 45 -14.88 -2.47 -0.31
C ARG A 45 -13.46 -2.47 -0.89
N PHE A 46 -13.35 -2.85 -2.16
CA PHE A 46 -12.09 -2.70 -2.89
C PHE A 46 -11.68 -1.22 -2.98
N SER A 47 -10.38 -0.97 -2.92
CA SER A 47 -9.75 0.36 -2.97
C SER A 47 -8.39 0.22 -3.65
N GLU A 48 -8.09 1.10 -4.61
CA GLU A 48 -6.89 0.97 -5.45
C GLU A 48 -5.70 1.77 -4.91
N ASP A 49 -5.95 2.86 -4.21
CA ASP A 49 -4.90 3.78 -3.75
C ASP A 49 -4.14 3.20 -2.56
N LEU A 50 -2.82 3.39 -2.53
CA LEU A 50 -1.98 3.06 -1.39
C LEU A 50 -1.53 4.35 -0.71
N ASP A 51 -2.14 4.63 0.43
CA ASP A 51 -1.86 5.83 1.22
C ASP A 51 -0.79 5.55 2.27
N PHE A 52 0.19 6.45 2.39
CA PHE A 52 1.22 6.35 3.42
C PHE A 52 1.48 7.69 4.09
N ALA A 53 1.75 7.67 5.39
CA ALA A 53 2.29 8.82 6.11
C ALA A 53 3.78 8.59 6.43
N ALA A 54 4.56 9.66 6.41
CA ALA A 54 5.94 9.63 6.88
C ALA A 54 5.99 9.68 8.41
N LEU A 55 6.80 8.80 9.01
CA LEU A 55 7.06 8.83 10.45
C LEU A 55 7.83 10.08 10.88
N GLU A 56 8.67 10.61 9.98
CA GLU A 56 9.52 11.76 10.22
C GLU A 56 9.28 12.81 9.14
N ASN A 57 9.12 14.08 9.55
CA ASN A 57 8.94 15.21 8.62
C ASN A 57 10.15 15.45 7.69
N THR A 58 11.29 14.84 7.99
CA THR A 58 12.51 14.91 7.19
C THR A 58 12.57 13.87 6.08
N PHE A 59 11.71 12.85 6.11
CA PHE A 59 11.69 11.82 5.09
C PHE A 59 11.06 12.33 3.80
N VAL A 60 11.80 12.23 2.70
CA VAL A 60 11.32 12.59 1.36
C VAL A 60 11.42 11.38 0.45
N LEU A 61 10.28 10.84 0.04
CA LEU A 61 10.22 9.84 -1.01
C LEU A 61 10.38 10.52 -2.38
N SER A 62 11.57 10.37 -2.98
CA SER A 62 11.90 11.01 -4.26
C SER A 62 12.13 9.97 -5.37
N LYS A 63 11.96 10.40 -6.63
CA LYS A 63 12.27 9.58 -7.81
C LYS A 63 13.70 9.02 -7.79
N LYS A 64 14.66 9.72 -7.18
CA LYS A 64 16.04 9.24 -7.06
C LYS A 64 16.13 7.97 -6.21
N ILE A 65 15.32 7.88 -5.16
CA ILE A 65 15.30 6.73 -4.25
C ILE A 65 14.53 5.56 -4.87
N LEU A 66 13.52 5.84 -5.71
CA LEU A 66 12.71 4.84 -6.40
C LEU A 66 13.40 4.21 -7.63
N ARG A 67 14.44 4.82 -8.21
CA ARG A 67 15.15 4.34 -9.40
C ARG A 67 16.37 3.45 -9.07
N LYS A 68 16.35 2.77 -7.91
CA LYS A 68 17.40 1.82 -7.56
C LYS A 68 17.42 0.64 -8.51
#